data_AF-A0A7C1FXG2-F1
#
_entry.id   AF-A0A7C1FXG2-F1
#
_cell.length_a   1.000
_cell.length_b   1.000
_cell.length_c   1.000
_cell.angle_alpha   90.00
_cell.angle_beta   90.00
_cell.angle_gamma   90.00
#
_symmetry.space_group_name_H-M   'P 1'
#
loop_
_entity.id
_entity.type
_entity.pdbx_description
1 polymer ?
#
loop_
_entity_poly.entity_id
_entity_poly.type
_entity_poly.pdbx_seq_one_letter_code
_entity_poly.pdbx_strand_id
1 'polypeptide(L)'
;MASDGRLPQLHLHESSEEPKQKQQARSVNPLLLFALLGVSVLASILMVLLDSGGQSAQQGRSAEEAWRIIEGEYFGDPDKPQRPLRYQELLRDAQRARNRGDVESQKKLLREVLAMLDAEPHPNDRGRGLTGSPGRDKRLREQIIVLLREK
;
A
#
# COMPACT_ATOMS: atom_id res chain seq x y z
N MET A 1 -87.51 -34.78 -32.28
CA MET A 1 -86.11 -34.77 -32.75
C MET A 1 -85.57 -33.36 -32.64
N ALA A 2 -84.38 -33.21 -32.04
CA ALA A 2 -83.49 -32.04 -31.98
C ALA A 2 -84.08 -30.72 -31.41
N SER A 3 -83.81 -30.35 -30.16
CA SER A 3 -82.55 -29.85 -29.55
C SER A 3 -82.36 -28.34 -29.71
N ASP A 4 -82.86 -27.63 -28.69
CA ASP A 4 -82.16 -26.64 -27.85
C ASP A 4 -81.13 -25.71 -28.54
N GLY A 5 -81.53 -24.45 -28.75
CA GLY A 5 -80.67 -23.33 -29.12
C GLY A 5 -80.84 -22.19 -28.13
N ARG A 6 -80.06 -22.21 -27.05
CA ARG A 6 -80.01 -21.17 -26.01
C ARG A 6 -79.55 -19.80 -26.56
N LEU A 7 -80.32 -18.76 -26.21
CA LEU A 7 -79.94 -17.33 -26.08
C LEU A 7 -78.86 -17.14 -24.96
N PRO A 8 -78.20 -15.97 -24.70
CA PRO A 8 -78.50 -14.60 -25.13
C PRO A 8 -77.27 -13.66 -25.43
N GLN A 9 -77.61 -12.53 -26.07
CA GLN A 9 -77.14 -11.13 -25.90
C GLN A 9 -75.64 -10.77 -25.73
N LEU A 10 -75.22 -9.96 -26.71
CA LEU A 10 -74.00 -9.17 -26.78
C LEU A 10 -74.11 -7.94 -25.85
N HIS A 11 -73.20 -7.79 -24.88
CA HIS A 11 -72.96 -6.50 -24.20
C HIS A 11 -71.45 -6.30 -24.04
N LEU A 12 -70.95 -5.24 -24.69
CA LEU A 12 -69.55 -4.79 -24.67
C LEU A 12 -69.34 -3.89 -23.42
N HIS A 13 -68.25 -4.09 -22.67
CA HIS A 13 -67.74 -3.10 -21.71
C HIS A 13 -66.21 -3.06 -21.76
N GLU A 14 -65.73 -1.92 -22.28
CA GLU A 14 -64.60 -1.09 -21.84
C GLU A 14 -63.27 -1.69 -21.32
N SER A 15 -62.21 -1.27 -22.03
CA SER A 15 -60.83 -1.00 -21.64
C SER A 15 -60.41 -1.20 -20.17
N SER A 16 -59.46 -2.12 -19.94
CA SER A 16 -58.27 -1.87 -19.10
C SER A 16 -57.23 -2.98 -19.20
N GLU A 17 -56.03 -2.55 -19.58
CA GLU A 17 -54.69 -3.08 -19.27
C GLU A 17 -54.28 -4.50 -19.71
N GLU A 18 -53.14 -4.50 -20.40
CA GLU A 18 -52.38 -5.65 -20.89
C GLU A 18 -52.15 -6.72 -19.80
N PRO A 19 -52.18 -8.02 -20.16
CA PRO A 19 -51.84 -9.06 -19.20
C PRO A 19 -50.34 -8.99 -18.86
N LYS A 20 -50.08 -8.59 -17.60
CA LYS A 20 -48.83 -8.74 -16.83
C LYS A 20 -47.91 -9.81 -17.42
N GLN A 21 -46.79 -9.35 -17.98
CA GLN A 21 -45.64 -10.17 -18.26
C GLN A 21 -45.26 -10.91 -16.97
N LYS A 22 -45.33 -12.25 -17.02
CA LYS A 22 -44.99 -13.16 -15.94
C LYS A 22 -43.64 -12.77 -15.34
N GLN A 23 -43.64 -12.25 -14.11
CA GLN A 23 -42.48 -12.32 -13.25
C GLN A 23 -42.23 -13.82 -13.01
N GLN A 24 -41.30 -14.37 -13.79
CA GLN A 24 -40.79 -15.70 -13.62
C GLN A 24 -40.22 -15.75 -12.19
N ALA A 25 -40.95 -16.42 -11.29
CA ALA A 25 -40.50 -16.66 -9.94
C ALA A 25 -39.16 -17.41 -10.05
N ARG A 26 -38.07 -16.67 -9.91
CA ARG A 26 -36.71 -17.18 -10.00
C ARG A 26 -36.51 -18.06 -8.78
N SER A 27 -36.72 -19.37 -8.94
CA SER A 27 -36.46 -20.36 -7.91
C SER A 27 -34.95 -20.37 -7.65
N VAL A 28 -34.52 -19.55 -6.70
CA VAL A 28 -33.15 -19.56 -6.22
C VAL A 28 -32.93 -20.86 -5.47
N ASN A 29 -32.04 -21.71 -6.00
CA ASN A 29 -31.72 -22.98 -5.39
C ASN A 29 -31.04 -22.69 -4.03
N PRO A 30 -31.60 -23.15 -2.89
CA PRO A 30 -31.08 -22.83 -1.56
C PRO A 30 -29.63 -23.30 -1.38
N LEU A 31 -29.22 -24.38 -2.04
CA LEU A 31 -27.81 -24.81 -2.05
C LEU A 31 -26.88 -23.77 -2.68
N LEU A 32 -27.37 -23.08 -3.71
CA LEU A 32 -26.63 -22.07 -4.46
C LEU A 32 -26.50 -20.78 -3.64
N LEU A 33 -27.50 -20.46 -2.82
CA LEU A 33 -27.42 -19.41 -1.81
C LEU A 33 -26.37 -19.73 -0.74
N PHE A 34 -26.37 -20.95 -0.19
CA PHE A 34 -25.36 -21.37 0.78
C PHE A 34 -23.95 -21.42 0.18
N ALA A 35 -23.80 -21.88 -1.07
CA ALA A 35 -22.53 -21.87 -1.77
C ALA A 35 -22.01 -20.45 -1.99
N LEU A 36 -22.89 -19.53 -2.44
CA LEU A 36 -22.53 -18.12 -2.65
C LEU A 36 -22.16 -17.43 -1.32
N LEU A 37 -22.89 -17.72 -0.25
CA LEU A 37 -22.59 -17.23 1.09
C LEU A 37 -21.24 -17.77 1.60
N GLY A 38 -20.99 -19.06 1.38
CA GLY A 38 -19.71 -19.69 1.70
C GLY A 38 -18.56 -19.01 0.97
N VAL A 39 -18.71 -18.75 -0.33
CA VAL A 39 -17.70 -18.05 -1.15
C VAL A 39 -17.49 -16.61 -0.67
N SER A 40 -18.54 -15.87 -0.31
CA SER A 40 -18.38 -14.48 0.15
C SER A 40 -17.64 -14.39 1.49
N VAL A 41 -17.93 -15.30 2.42
CA VAL A 41 -17.23 -15.40 3.70
C VAL A 41 -15.79 -15.84 3.47
N LEU A 42 -15.55 -16.84 2.62
CA LEU A 42 -14.20 -17.32 2.29
C LEU A 42 -13.36 -16.20 1.65
N ALA A 43 -13.94 -15.45 0.71
CA ALA A 43 -13.31 -14.32 0.06
C ALA A 43 -12.99 -13.20 1.07
N SER A 44 -13.87 -12.94 2.04
CA SER A 44 -13.63 -11.97 3.11
C SER A 44 -12.48 -12.41 4.01
N ILE A 45 -12.43 -13.68 4.40
CA ILE A 45 -11.32 -14.25 5.19
C ILE A 45 -10.01 -14.18 4.40
N LEU A 46 -10.02 -14.52 3.12
CA LEU A 46 -8.86 -14.40 2.23
C LEU A 46 -8.37 -12.96 2.13
N MET A 47 -9.26 -11.99 1.94
CA MET A 47 -8.95 -10.55 1.94
C MET A 47 -8.28 -10.14 3.26
N VAL A 48 -8.82 -10.57 4.41
CA VAL A 48 -8.25 -10.28 5.73
C VAL A 48 -6.88 -10.94 5.91
N LEU A 49 -6.68 -12.17 5.43
CA LEU A 49 -5.39 -12.85 5.50
C LEU A 49 -4.35 -12.21 4.57
N LEU A 50 -4.74 -11.77 3.37
CA LEU A 50 -3.90 -11.02 2.42
C LEU A 50 -3.50 -9.65 3.01
N ASP A 51 -4.44 -8.94 3.62
CA ASP A 51 -4.20 -7.65 4.29
C ASP A 51 -3.32 -7.80 5.55
N SER A 52 -3.41 -8.94 6.25
CA SER A 52 -2.54 -9.26 7.39
C SER A 52 -1.08 -9.53 7.01
N GLY A 53 -0.79 -9.76 5.72
CA GLY A 53 0.57 -9.69 5.15
C GLY A 53 1.10 -8.26 4.98
N GLY A 54 0.28 -7.25 5.24
CA GLY A 54 0.52 -5.82 5.00
C GLY A 54 1.52 -5.13 5.93
N GLN A 55 2.20 -5.86 6.83
CA GLN A 55 3.37 -5.29 7.52
C GLN A 55 4.43 -4.82 6.52
N SER A 56 4.60 -5.52 5.40
CA SER A 56 5.54 -5.14 4.33
C SER A 56 5.10 -3.88 3.56
N ALA A 57 3.80 -3.64 3.37
CA ALA A 57 3.32 -2.44 2.66
C ALA A 57 3.45 -1.17 3.52
N GLN A 58 3.17 -1.26 4.83
CA GLN A 58 3.40 -0.16 5.78
C GLN A 58 4.90 0.11 5.95
N GLN A 59 5.72 -0.94 5.99
CA GLN A 59 7.16 -0.84 6.19
C GLN A 59 7.88 -0.32 4.93
N GLY A 60 7.47 -0.76 3.73
CA GLY A 60 7.91 -0.23 2.43
C GLY A 60 7.71 1.27 2.28
N ARG A 61 6.54 1.76 2.70
CA ARG A 61 6.24 3.20 2.70
C ARG A 61 7.17 3.97 3.64
N SER A 62 7.42 3.44 4.84
CA SER A 62 8.30 4.09 5.82
C SER A 62 9.76 4.19 5.35
N ALA A 63 10.24 3.21 4.59
CA ALA A 63 11.58 3.24 4.04
C ALA A 63 11.72 4.14 2.82
N GLU A 64 10.71 4.19 1.94
CA GLU A 64 10.69 5.15 0.85
C GLU A 64 10.67 6.60 1.36
N GLU A 65 9.89 6.86 2.41
CA GLU A 65 9.88 8.17 3.08
C GLU A 65 11.24 8.50 3.69
N ALA A 66 11.87 7.55 4.39
CA ALA A 66 13.21 7.74 4.96
C ALA A 66 14.26 8.04 3.89
N TRP A 67 14.23 7.33 2.75
CA TRP A 67 15.10 7.62 1.62
C TRP A 67 14.86 9.01 1.02
N ARG A 68 13.60 9.43 0.89
CA ARG A 68 13.25 10.77 0.38
C ARG A 68 13.79 11.87 1.28
N ILE A 69 13.72 11.69 2.61
CA ILE A 69 14.29 12.63 3.59
C ILE A 69 15.81 12.66 3.46
N ILE A 70 16.45 11.48 3.36
CA ILE A 70 17.90 11.36 3.22
C ILE A 70 18.40 12.07 1.96
N GLU A 71 17.74 11.85 0.82
CA GLU A 71 18.09 12.45 -0.46
C GLU A 71 17.90 13.97 -0.45
N GLY A 72 16.76 14.45 0.05
CA GLY A 72 16.46 15.88 0.08
C GLY A 72 17.34 16.68 1.03
N GLU A 73 17.70 16.13 2.18
CA GLU A 73 18.46 16.86 3.19
C GLU A 73 19.98 16.59 3.12
N TYR A 74 20.42 15.37 2.82
CA TYR A 74 21.80 14.92 3.09
C TYR A 74 22.66 14.72 1.85
N PHE A 75 22.10 14.65 0.65
CA PHE A 75 22.89 14.45 -0.59
C PHE A 75 23.64 15.69 -1.06
N GLY A 76 23.47 16.82 -0.36
CA GLY A 76 24.06 18.10 -0.72
C GLY A 76 23.11 18.92 -1.58
N ASP A 77 23.22 20.24 -1.41
CA ASP A 77 22.40 21.22 -2.12
C ASP A 77 22.89 21.29 -3.58
N PRO A 78 22.06 21.01 -4.61
CA PRO A 78 22.48 21.07 -6.01
C PRO A 78 22.98 22.47 -6.40
N ASP A 79 22.54 23.51 -5.68
CA ASP A 79 22.89 24.90 -5.93
C ASP A 79 24.23 25.30 -5.31
N LYS A 80 24.87 24.44 -4.52
CA LYS A 80 26.20 24.69 -3.94
C LYS A 80 27.18 23.61 -4.40
N PRO A 81 28.15 23.93 -5.27
CA PRO A 81 29.18 23.00 -5.72
C PRO A 81 30.23 22.77 -4.63
N GLN A 82 29.80 22.27 -3.48
CA GLN A 82 30.70 21.77 -2.45
C GLN A 82 31.08 20.34 -2.81
N ARG A 83 32.37 20.00 -2.64
CA ARG A 83 32.83 18.62 -2.80
C ARG A 83 32.00 17.74 -1.85
N PRO A 84 31.39 16.65 -2.33
CA PRO A 84 30.56 15.80 -1.49
C PRO A 84 31.41 15.26 -0.34
N LEU A 85 30.82 15.28 0.86
CA LEU A 85 31.46 14.70 2.05
C LEU A 85 31.43 13.18 1.94
N ARG A 86 32.40 12.50 2.58
CA ARG A 86 32.54 11.04 2.49
C ARG A 86 31.25 10.28 2.84
N TYR A 87 30.49 10.74 3.84
CA TYR A 87 29.21 10.12 4.19
C TYR A 87 28.15 10.27 3.08
N GLN A 88 28.19 11.36 2.31
CA GLN A 88 27.25 11.59 1.20
C GLN A 88 27.53 10.65 0.04
N GLU A 89 28.80 10.37 -0.23
CA GLU A 89 29.22 9.37 -1.23
C GLU A 89 28.73 7.98 -0.84
N LEU A 90 28.92 7.58 0.43
CA LEU A 90 28.44 6.30 0.95
C LEU A 90 26.92 6.16 0.85
N LEU A 91 26.15 7.23 1.14
CA LEU A 91 24.69 7.21 1.01
C LEU A 91 24.23 7.08 -0.45
N ARG A 92 24.91 7.75 -1.39
CA ARG A 92 24.65 7.60 -2.82
C ARG A 92 24.96 6.19 -3.31
N ASP A 93 26.06 5.60 -2.85
CA ASP A 93 26.41 4.22 -3.19
C ASP A 93 25.42 3.22 -2.59
N ALA A 94 24.91 3.48 -1.38
CA ALA A 94 23.87 2.68 -0.76
C ALA A 94 22.56 2.74 -1.58
N GLN A 95 22.18 3.92 -2.08
CA GLN A 95 21.02 4.08 -2.97
C GLN A 95 21.23 3.33 -4.30
N ARG A 96 22.44 3.39 -4.88
CA ARG A 96 22.77 2.60 -6.09
C ARG A 96 22.74 1.10 -5.85
N ALA A 97 23.16 0.64 -4.68
CA ALA A 97 23.07 -0.77 -4.29
C ALA A 97 21.60 -1.21 -4.19
N ARG A 98 20.75 -0.39 -3.55
CA ARG A 98 19.28 -0.59 -3.51
C ARG A 98 18.68 -0.69 -4.90
N ASN A 99 19.00 0.25 -5.79
CA ASN A 99 18.46 0.26 -7.16
C ASN A 99 18.89 -0.96 -7.98
N ARG A 100 20.01 -1.60 -7.62
CA ARG A 100 20.49 -2.85 -8.21
C ARG A 100 19.90 -4.11 -7.54
N GLY A 101 19.11 -3.95 -6.49
CA GLY A 101 18.59 -5.06 -5.68
C GLY A 101 19.62 -5.68 -4.73
N ASP A 102 20.79 -5.07 -4.56
CA ASP A 102 21.84 -5.54 -3.66
C ASP A 102 21.65 -4.99 -2.24
N VAL A 103 20.77 -5.67 -1.50
CA VAL A 103 20.37 -5.29 -0.14
C VAL A 103 21.52 -5.45 0.86
N GLU A 104 22.41 -6.42 0.66
CA GLU A 104 23.54 -6.66 1.57
C GLU A 104 24.58 -5.54 1.47
N SER A 105 24.94 -5.16 0.25
CA SER A 105 25.83 -4.00 0.03
C SER A 105 25.21 -2.71 0.55
N GLN A 106 23.90 -2.50 0.34
CA GLN A 106 23.18 -1.35 0.89
C GLN A 106 23.31 -1.30 2.42
N LYS A 107 23.01 -2.41 3.12
CA LYS A 107 23.08 -2.48 4.58
C LYS A 107 24.50 -2.24 5.09
N LYS A 108 25.52 -2.77 4.41
CA LYS A 108 26.92 -2.57 4.77
C LYS A 108 27.31 -1.08 4.69
N LEU A 109 26.97 -0.41 3.59
CA LEU A 109 27.26 1.00 3.39
C LEU A 109 26.53 1.88 4.41
N LEU A 110 25.26 1.59 4.70
CA LEU A 110 24.49 2.30 5.74
C LEU A 110 25.09 2.13 7.14
N ARG A 111 25.59 0.92 7.49
CA ARG A 111 26.31 0.71 8.76
C ARG A 111 27.63 1.46 8.82
N GLU A 112 28.34 1.61 7.70
CA GLU A 112 29.57 2.42 7.65
C GLU A 112 29.26 3.89 7.92
N VAL A 113 28.15 4.41 7.38
CA VAL A 113 27.68 5.77 7.70
C VAL A 113 27.32 5.91 9.18
N LEU A 114 26.64 4.93 9.77
CA LEU A 114 26.37 4.93 11.21
C LEU A 114 27.65 4.90 12.04
N ALA A 115 28.62 4.05 11.66
CA ALA A 115 29.91 3.99 12.34
C ALA A 115 30.65 5.33 12.26
N MET A 116 30.54 6.06 11.14
CA MET A 116 31.08 7.41 11.02
C MET A 116 30.37 8.41 11.92
N LEU A 117 29.04 8.33 12.03
CA LEU A 117 28.23 9.15 12.96
C LEU A 117 28.49 8.82 14.43
N ASP A 118 28.90 7.58 14.75
CA ASP A 118 29.24 7.14 16.10
C ASP A 118 30.72 7.39 16.47
N ALA A 119 31.61 7.40 15.48
CA ALA A 119 33.03 7.70 15.65
C ALA A 119 33.29 9.18 15.95
N GLU A 120 32.38 10.08 15.53
CA GLU A 120 32.41 11.49 15.94
C GLU A 120 31.95 11.59 17.41
N PRO A 121 32.80 12.09 18.34
CA PRO A 121 32.47 12.11 19.76
C PRO A 121 31.32 13.09 20.04
N HIS A 122 30.13 12.55 20.22
CA HIS A 122 29.13 12.78 21.28
C HIS A 122 29.02 14.17 21.99
N PRO A 123 27.83 14.49 22.52
CA PRO A 123 27.04 15.71 22.31
C PRO A 123 27.49 17.00 23.02
N ASN A 124 28.68 17.02 23.61
CA ASN A 124 29.22 18.17 24.33
C ASN A 124 30.33 18.90 23.60
N ASP A 125 30.89 18.33 22.52
CA ASP A 125 31.82 19.07 21.68
C ASP A 125 31.04 20.03 20.78
N ARG A 126 31.24 21.32 20.99
CA ARG A 126 30.68 22.43 20.18
C ARG A 126 31.31 22.47 18.78
N GLY A 127 31.80 21.34 18.30
CA GLY A 127 32.33 21.12 16.97
C GLY A 127 31.19 20.75 16.02
N ARG A 128 31.22 21.37 14.85
CA ARG A 128 30.33 21.09 13.71
C ARG A 128 30.25 19.57 13.48
N GLY A 129 29.11 18.94 13.81
CA GLY A 129 28.88 17.50 13.60
C GLY A 129 29.06 17.05 12.15
N LEU A 130 29.01 15.75 11.87
CA LEU A 130 29.35 15.18 10.55
C LEU A 130 28.54 15.82 9.41
N THR A 131 27.27 16.14 9.66
CA THR A 131 26.35 16.79 8.72
C THR A 131 26.25 18.31 8.89
N GLY A 132 27.08 18.89 9.75
CA GLY A 132 27.11 20.31 10.08
C GLY A 132 26.43 20.68 11.40
N SER A 133 25.57 19.82 11.94
CA SER A 133 24.95 20.02 13.26
C SER A 133 24.56 18.71 13.95
N PRO A 134 24.64 18.65 15.29
CA PRO A 134 24.32 17.42 16.04
C PRO A 134 22.84 17.01 15.90
N GLY A 135 21.93 17.97 15.68
CA GLY A 135 20.52 17.68 15.44
C GLY A 135 20.28 16.97 14.10
N ARG A 136 21.05 17.30 13.06
CA ARG A 136 20.99 16.64 11.76
C ARG A 136 21.62 15.24 11.80
N ASP A 137 22.71 15.07 12.55
CA ASP A 137 23.33 13.76 12.76
C ASP A 137 22.37 12.79 13.45
N LYS A 138 21.62 13.26 14.46
CA LYS A 138 20.60 12.46 15.15
C LYS A 138 19.46 12.06 14.21
N ARG A 139 18.96 13.01 13.40
CA ARG A 139 17.90 12.72 12.41
C ARG A 139 18.38 11.71 11.36
N LEU A 140 19.58 11.89 10.82
CA LEU A 140 20.15 10.95 9.85
C LEU A 140 20.26 9.54 10.43
N ARG A 141 20.74 9.42 11.68
CA ARG A 141 20.80 8.15 12.40
C ARG A 141 19.43 7.49 12.51
N GLU A 142 18.41 8.24 12.93
CA GLU A 142 17.03 7.73 13.04
C GLU A 142 16.53 7.19 11.69
N GLN A 143 16.74 7.92 10.59
CA GLN A 143 16.35 7.45 9.25
C GLN A 143 17.11 6.19 8.82
N ILE A 144 18.42 6.12 9.07
CA ILE A 144 19.21 4.93 8.72
C ILE A 144 18.76 3.71 9.55
N ILE A 145 18.41 3.88 10.82
CA ILE A 145 17.88 2.80 11.66
C ILE A 145 16.55 2.27 11.10
N VAL A 146 15.67 3.16 10.63
CA VAL A 146 14.42 2.75 9.96
C VAL A 146 14.74 1.90 8.72
N LEU A 147 15.68 2.35 7.88
CA LEU A 147 16.11 1.61 6.69
C LEU A 147 16.75 0.26 6.99
N LEU A 148 17.51 0.13 8.08
CA LEU A 148 18.14 -1.13 8.48
C LEU A 148 17.17 -2.13 9.11
N ARG A 149 16.03 -1.65 9.63
CA ARG A 149 14.98 -2.49 10.22
C ARG A 149 14.10 -3.17 9.17
N GLU A 150 14.08 -2.65 7.95
CA GLU A 150 13.33 -3.22 6.84
C GLU A 150 13.97 -4.55 6.36
N LYS A 151 13.13 -5.58 6.18
CA LYS A 151 13.53 -6.96 5.89
C LYS A 151 13.15 -7.38 4.48
#